data_AF-A0A388P3Y0-F1
#
_entry.id   AF-A0A388P3Y0-F1
#
_cell.length_a   1.000
_cell.length_b   1.000
_cell.length_c   1.000
_cell.angle_alpha   90.00
_cell.angle_beta   90.00
_cell.angle_gamma   90.00
#
_symmetry.space_group_name_H-M   'P 1'
#
loop_
_entity.id
_entity.type
_entity.pdbx_description
1 polymer ?
#
loop_
_entity_poly.entity_id
_entity_poly.type
_entity_poly.pdbx_seq_one_letter_code
_entity_poly.pdbx_strand_id
1 'polypeptide(L)'
;MRIVRFSPPAGSKLGSDPHFGLLEDDMSITAIASDPLYAGIFKQEEVFALSEVKLLAPVIPRSKVVCVGKTMPIMQPRWAGKYLLSQLFLSNQIHQ
;
A
#
# COMPACT_ATOMS: atom_id res chain seq x y z
N MET A 1 6.53 -12.43 2.42
CA MET A 1 7.10 -11.07 2.41
C MET A 1 5.95 -10.06 2.26
N ARG A 2 5.65 -9.28 3.31
CA ARG A 2 4.55 -8.31 3.32
C ARG A 2 5.13 -6.92 3.55
N ILE A 3 5.03 -6.02 2.57
CA ILE A 3 5.51 -4.64 2.71
C ILE A 3 4.37 -3.79 3.26
N VAL A 4 4.66 -3.02 4.30
CA VAL A 4 3.71 -2.12 4.96
C VAL A 4 4.23 -0.70 4.96
N ARG A 5 3.32 0.26 4.94
CA ARG A 5 3.61 1.65 5.25
C ARG A 5 3.07 1.95 6.64
N PHE A 6 3.88 2.53 7.50
CA PHE A 6 3.50 2.78 8.88
C PHE A 6 4.03 4.14 9.37
N SER A 7 3.37 4.69 10.38
CA SER A 7 3.89 5.80 11.16
C SER A 7 4.46 5.22 12.46
N PRO A 8 5.74 5.47 12.77
CA PRO A 8 6.37 4.96 13.98
C PRO A 8 5.84 5.68 15.24
N PRO A 9 5.98 5.07 16.44
CA PRO A 9 5.53 5.68 17.69
C PRO A 9 6.31 6.96 18.00
N ALA A 10 5.65 7.88 18.71
CA ALA A 10 6.26 9.13 19.17
C ALA A 10 7.48 8.85 20.06
N GLY A 11 8.65 9.36 19.67
CA GLY A 11 9.93 9.13 20.37
C GLY A 11 10.86 8.09 19.74
N SER A 12 10.47 7.49 18.60
CA SER A 12 11.36 6.64 17.81
C SER A 12 12.45 7.45 17.08
N LYS A 13 13.57 6.79 16.75
CA LYS A 13 14.71 7.39 16.01
C LYS A 13 14.34 7.79 14.57
N LEU A 14 13.32 7.18 13.99
CA LEU A 14 12.80 7.44 12.64
C LEU A 14 11.95 8.72 12.53
N GLY A 15 11.69 9.41 13.65
CA GLY A 15 10.87 10.62 13.67
C GLY A 15 9.37 10.33 13.63
N SER A 16 8.58 11.26 13.11
CA SER A 16 7.10 11.11 12.99
C SER A 16 6.64 10.85 11.55
N ASP A 17 7.56 10.86 10.59
CA ASP A 17 7.21 10.73 9.19
C ASP A 17 6.79 9.29 8.83
N PRO A 18 5.92 9.09 7.83
CA PRO A 18 5.56 7.76 7.36
C PRO A 18 6.75 7.05 6.73
N HIS A 19 7.02 5.83 7.18
CA HIS A 19 8.10 4.97 6.67
C HIS A 19 7.56 3.67 6.08
N PHE A 20 8.40 3.00 5.29
CA PHE A 20 8.14 1.64 4.82
C PHE A 20 8.76 0.63 5.76
N GLY A 21 8.10 -0.51 5.91
CA GLY A 21 8.56 -1.61 6.73
C GLY A 21 8.22 -2.95 6.12
N LEU A 22 8.98 -3.96 6.52
CA LEU A 22 8.71 -5.35 6.19
C LEU A 22 8.02 -6.01 7.39
N LEU A 23 6.78 -6.45 7.19
CA LEU A 23 6.02 -7.23 8.15
C LEU A 23 6.43 -8.70 8.03
N GLU A 24 7.07 -9.19 9.08
CA GLU A 24 7.49 -10.58 9.26
C GLU A 24 6.36 -11.39 9.94
N ASP A 25 6.52 -12.71 10.04
CA ASP A 25 5.46 -13.62 10.52
C ASP A 25 5.25 -13.60 12.04
N ASP A 26 6.24 -13.08 12.78
CA ASP A 26 6.20 -12.84 14.22
C ASP A 26 5.49 -11.52 14.60
N MET A 27 4.81 -10.87 13.64
CA MET A 27 4.14 -9.58 13.83
C MET A 27 5.10 -8.43 14.14
N SER A 28 6.40 -8.60 13.84
CA SER A 28 7.39 -7.54 13.87
C SER A 28 7.47 -6.82 12.52
N ILE A 29 7.81 -5.54 12.57
CA ILE A 29 8.02 -4.69 11.40
C ILE A 29 9.45 -4.21 11.41
N THR A 30 10.25 -4.68 10.45
CA THR A 30 11.60 -4.16 10.23
C THR A 30 11.54 -2.93 9.33
N ALA A 31 12.09 -1.80 9.75
CA ALA A 31 12.10 -0.57 8.96
C ALA A 31 12.94 -0.72 7.67
N ILE A 32 12.54 -0.02 6.61
CA ILE A 32 13.22 0.02 5.31
C ILE A 32 13.68 1.45 5.04
N ALA A 33 14.92 1.61 4.58
CA ALA A 33 15.55 2.93 4.41
C ALA A 33 15.03 3.77 3.24
N SER A 34 14.39 3.16 2.25
CA SER A 34 14.00 3.81 1.00
C SER A 34 12.68 3.25 0.45
N ASP A 35 12.14 3.88 -0.60
CA ASP A 35 10.95 3.38 -1.28
C ASP A 35 11.26 2.02 -1.94
N PRO A 36 10.63 0.92 -1.48
CA PRO A 36 10.92 -0.42 -1.96
C PRO A 36 10.53 -0.61 -3.44
N LEU A 37 9.70 0.26 -4.01
CA LEU A 37 9.30 0.20 -5.42
C LEU A 37 10.40 0.70 -6.36
N TYR A 38 11.33 1.53 -5.89
CA TYR A 38 12.40 2.12 -6.72
C TYR A 38 13.80 1.63 -6.38
N ALA A 39 14.11 1.51 -5.10
CA ALA A 39 15.47 1.22 -4.64
C ALA A 39 15.67 -0.25 -4.23
N GLY A 40 14.58 -1.02 -4.06
CA GLY A 40 14.64 -2.37 -3.49
C GLY A 40 14.56 -2.37 -1.96
N ILE A 41 14.72 -3.54 -1.34
CA ILE A 41 14.47 -3.74 0.09
C ILE A 41 15.78 -3.70 0.86
N PHE A 42 16.07 -2.56 1.49
CA PHE A 42 17.19 -2.40 2.41
C PHE A 42 16.69 -2.35 3.85
N LYS A 43 16.81 -3.48 4.56
CA LYS A 43 16.41 -3.59 5.97
C LYS A 43 17.33 -2.74 6.85
N GLN A 44 16.73 -1.98 7.75
CA GLN A 44 17.43 -1.30 8.83
C GLN A 44 17.47 -2.17 10.09
N GLU A 45 18.23 -1.73 11.09
CA GLU A 45 18.32 -2.41 12.39
C GLU A 45 17.10 -2.14 13.29
N GLU A 46 16.25 -1.19 12.91
CA GLU A 46 15.10 -0.77 13.70
C GLU A 46 13.89 -1.68 13.47
N VAL A 47 13.42 -2.30 14.55
CA VAL A 47 12.29 -3.23 14.56
C VAL A 47 11.21 -2.69 15.49
N PHE A 48 9.97 -2.69 15.01
CA PHE A 48 8.79 -2.22 15.73
C PHE A 48 7.78 -3.35 15.91
N ALA A 49 7.09 -3.38 17.04
CA ALA A 49 5.94 -4.26 17.22
C ALA A 49 4.73 -3.71 16.47
N LEU A 50 3.91 -4.58 15.84
CA LEU A 50 2.70 -4.15 15.13
C LEU A 50 1.73 -3.35 16.03
N SER A 51 1.70 -3.64 17.33
CA SER A 51 0.83 -2.96 18.31
C SER A 51 1.21 -1.50 18.58
N GLU A 52 2.44 -1.09 18.27
CA GLU A 52 2.98 0.23 18.61
C GLU A 52 2.92 1.20 17.42
N VAL A 53 2.64 0.69 16.22
CA VAL A 53 2.67 1.46 14.98
C VAL A 53 1.28 1.69 14.42
N LYS A 54 1.10 2.80 13.71
CA LYS A 54 -0.12 3.06 12.95
C LYS A 54 0.09 2.67 11.50
N LEU A 55 -0.63 1.65 11.04
CA LEU A 55 -0.64 1.26 9.63
C LEU A 55 -1.32 2.32 8.77
N LEU A 56 -0.73 2.60 7.62
CA LEU A 56 -1.21 3.54 6.62
C LEU A 56 -1.51 2.81 5.31
N ALA A 57 -2.11 3.52 4.35
CA ALA A 57 -2.29 2.99 3.00
C ALA A 57 -0.94 2.49 2.45
N PRO A 58 -0.84 1.22 1.97
CA PRO A 58 0.44 0.60 1.63
C PRO A 58 1.17 1.38 0.52
N VAL A 59 0.39 1.96 -0.39
CA VAL A 59 0.83 2.94 -1.36
C VAL A 59 -0.15 4.10 -1.26
N ILE A 60 0.32 5.30 -0.89
CA ILE A 60 -0.49 6.51 -1.11
C ILE A 60 -0.63 6.62 -2.63
N PRO A 61 -1.85 6.70 -3.17
CA PRO A 61 -2.08 6.61 -4.61
C PRO A 61 -1.25 7.65 -5.33
N ARG A 62 -0.22 7.17 -6.04
CA ARG A 62 0.61 8.04 -6.86
C ARG A 62 -0.19 8.35 -8.11
N SER A 63 -0.58 9.61 -8.25
CA SER A 63 -1.21 10.24 -9.42
C SER A 63 -2.57 9.67 -9.90
N LYS A 64 -2.81 8.34 -9.89
CA LYS A 64 -4.00 7.69 -10.42
C LYS A 64 -4.30 6.36 -9.71
N VAL A 65 -5.59 6.01 -9.64
CA VAL A 65 -6.08 4.69 -9.24
C VAL A 65 -6.92 4.14 -10.40
N VAL A 66 -6.59 2.95 -10.89
CA VAL A 66 -7.31 2.30 -11.99
C VAL A 66 -8.02 1.05 -11.45
N CYS A 67 -9.33 0.97 -11.65
CA CYS A 67 -10.16 -0.15 -11.21
C CYS A 67 -10.66 -0.96 -12.41
N VAL A 68 -10.64 -2.30 -12.30
CA VAL A 68 -11.22 -3.22 -13.30
C VAL A 68 -12.53 -3.78 -12.75
N GLY A 69 -13.63 -3.60 -13.47
CA GLY A 69 -14.93 -4.18 -13.14
C GLY A 69 -15.12 -5.58 -13.73
N LYS A 70 -15.80 -6.47 -12.99
CA LYS A 70 -16.27 -7.79 -13.45
C LYS A 70 -15.17 -8.81 -13.85
N THR A 71 -14.14 -8.96 -13.03
CA THR A 71 -13.08 -9.97 -13.23
C THR A 71 -13.35 -11.32 -12.55
N MET A 72 -14.39 -11.40 -11.71
CA MET A 72 -14.74 -12.60 -10.92
C MET A 72 -15.82 -13.41 -11.64
N PRO A 73 -15.56 -14.67 -12.06
CA PRO A 73 -16.51 -15.47 -12.84
C PRO A 73 -17.76 -15.91 -12.05
N ILE A 74 -17.65 -16.07 -10.72
CA ILE A 74 -18.76 -16.45 -9.83
C ILE A 74 -19.73 -15.29 -9.55
N MET A 75 -19.36 -14.06 -9.94
CA MET A 75 -20.21 -12.88 -9.76
C MET A 75 -21.33 -12.92 -10.80
N GLN A 76 -22.40 -13.66 -10.51
CA GLN A 76 -23.56 -13.78 -11.39
C GLN A 76 -24.12 -12.40 -11.73
N PRO A 77 -24.53 -12.18 -13.00
CA PRO A 77 -24.91 -10.87 -13.44
C PRO A 77 -26.36 -10.60 -13.04
N ARG A 78 -26.58 -10.12 -11.81
CA ARG A 78 -27.88 -9.52 -11.44
C ARG A 78 -28.15 -8.22 -12.22
N TRP A 79 -27.15 -7.70 -12.92
CA TRP A 79 -27.20 -6.49 -13.74
C TRP A 79 -26.64 -6.70 -15.16
N ALA A 80 -26.89 -7.85 -15.81
CA ALA A 80 -26.59 -8.04 -17.24
C ALA A 80 -27.57 -7.27 -18.15
N GLY A 81 -27.67 -5.96 -17.93
CA GLY A 81 -28.25 -5.02 -18.88
C GLY A 81 -27.15 -4.28 -19.63
N LYS A 82 -26.61 -4.92 -20.68
CA LYS A 82 -25.76 -4.38 -21.76
C LYS A 82 -24.42 -3.71 -21.37
N TYR A 83 -23.53 -3.68 -22.38
CA TYR A 83 -22.21 -3.04 -22.45
C TYR A 83 -21.03 -3.87 -21.95
N LEU A 84 -20.60 -4.73 -22.88
CA LEU A 84 -19.23 -5.20 -23.06
C LEU A 84 -18.35 -4.00 -23.48
N LEU A 85 -17.14 -3.93 -22.92
CA LEU A 85 -15.98 -3.15 -23.39
C LEU A 85 -16.11 -1.62 -23.44
N SER A 86 -15.93 -0.97 -22.29
CA SER A 86 -14.97 0.14 -22.25
C SER A 86 -14.26 0.10 -20.90
N GLN A 87 -12.94 -0.06 -20.94
CA GLN A 87 -12.09 0.04 -19.76
C GLN A 87 -12.05 1.52 -19.41
N LEU A 88 -12.95 1.97 -18.52
CA LEU A 88 -12.99 3.35 -18.05
C LEU A 88 -11.74 3.60 -17.20
N PHE A 89 -10.68 4.08 -17.84
CA PHE A 89 -9.54 4.66 -17.14
C PHE A 89 -9.96 6.05 -16.64
N LEU A 90 -10.34 6.15 -15.36
CA LEU A 90 -10.40 7.45 -14.70
C LEU A 90 -8.97 7.95 -14.47
N SER A 91 -8.48 8.68 -15.46
CA SER A 91 -7.23 9.43 -15.39
C SER A 91 -7.51 10.79 -14.74
N ASN A 92 -7.41 10.88 -13.41
CA ASN A 92 -7.41 12.19 -12.76
C ASN A 92 -6.00 12.81 -12.90
N GLN A 93 -5.93 13.95 -13.58
CA GLN A 93 -4.76 14.82 -13.64
C GLN A 93 -4.66 15.53 -12.28
N ILE A 94 -3.64 15.23 -11.49
CA ILE A 94 -3.26 16.07 -10.36
C ILE A 94 -1.94 16.70 -10.76
N HIS A 95 -2.01 17.91 -11.31
CA HIS A 95 -0.93 18.87 -11.28
C HIS A 95 -0.61 19.16 -9.81
N GLN A 96 0.58 18.77 -9.36
CA GLN A 96 1.52 19.62 -8.61
C GLN A 96 2.93 19.09 -8.85
#